data_AF-A0A8S2LD82-F1
#
_entry.id   AF-A0A8S2LD82-F1
#
_cell.length_a   1.000
_cell.length_b   1.000
_cell.length_c   1.000
_cell.angle_alpha   90.00
_cell.angle_beta   90.00
_cell.angle_gamma   90.00
#
_symmetry.space_group_name_H-M   'P 1'
#
loop_
_entity.id
_entity.type
_entity.pdbx_description
1 polymer ?
#
loop_
_entity_poly.entity_id
_entity_poly.type
_entity_poly.pdbx_seq_one_letter_code
_entity_poly.pdbx_strand_id
1 'polypeptide(L)'
;MSKHGEEKYKRKFQSGKIGDLNANSNDSTHQLSIHIRHGHNKFWSESILPLTLCIACPFLVRSIVFICDHSHGSIMEFFSHILFDQTMTLKQVLVNFFYFQWHWPSALIIISFLLYAVIMTMLIPGDEYSGPITDTGHVPVYHNNGFTYYVISLILFALLTVLLKFNNISPTYIYDHWEEFLSTVNTFAFLLCFLVILKGKYMPSTNDHRSSSNWLTDFYRGVELYPRIFNIDIKLITNCRYGMLAWALLSIIFCMKTFELHGYTDSALVSCLLTLVYLTKFFWWES
;
A
#
# COMPACT_ATOMS: atom_id res chain seq x y z
N MET A 1 -55.77 -36.05 -57.21
CA MET A 1 -55.71 -35.48 -55.85
C MET A 1 -54.82 -36.39 -54.99
N SER A 2 -53.50 -36.35 -55.20
CA SER A 2 -52.53 -35.43 -54.58
C SER A 2 -52.24 -35.84 -53.13
N LYS A 3 -51.27 -36.74 -52.85
CA LYS A 3 -49.80 -36.50 -52.81
C LYS A 3 -49.33 -35.18 -52.12
N HIS A 4 -50.22 -34.36 -51.57
CA HIS A 4 -49.88 -33.11 -50.87
C HIS A 4 -49.99 -33.16 -49.33
N GLY A 5 -50.51 -34.25 -48.77
CA GLY A 5 -50.76 -34.37 -47.32
C GLY A 5 -49.56 -34.84 -46.50
N GLU A 6 -48.80 -35.84 -46.98
CA GLU A 6 -47.76 -36.50 -46.17
C GLU A 6 -46.42 -35.73 -46.10
N GLU A 7 -46.06 -34.97 -47.14
CA GLU A 7 -44.84 -34.16 -47.13
C GLU A 7 -44.89 -32.99 -46.14
N LYS A 8 -46.10 -32.49 -45.83
CA LYS A 8 -46.29 -31.35 -44.94
C LYS A 8 -46.12 -31.75 -43.47
N TYR A 9 -46.42 -33.01 -43.11
CA TYR A 9 -46.28 -33.54 -41.75
C TYR A 9 -44.84 -33.91 -41.41
N LYS A 10 -44.08 -34.53 -42.33
CA LYS A 10 -42.65 -34.83 -42.12
C LYS A 10 -41.78 -33.58 -42.02
N ARG A 11 -42.08 -32.53 -42.81
CA ARG A 11 -41.36 -31.24 -42.74
C ARG A 11 -41.59 -30.49 -41.42
N LYS A 12 -42.79 -30.60 -40.82
CA LYS A 12 -43.10 -29.93 -39.55
C LYS A 12 -42.41 -30.58 -38.34
N PHE A 13 -42.29 -31.92 -38.33
CA PHE A 13 -41.63 -32.64 -37.24
C PHE A 13 -40.09 -32.58 -37.28
N GLN A 14 -39.48 -32.50 -38.47
CA GLN A 14 -38.03 -32.23 -38.58
C GLN A 14 -37.67 -30.77 -38.32
N SER A 15 -38.50 -29.82 -38.75
CA SER A 15 -38.29 -28.38 -38.52
C SER A 15 -38.45 -27.99 -37.04
N GLY A 16 -39.43 -28.57 -36.33
CA GLY A 16 -39.64 -28.31 -34.90
C GLY A 16 -38.49 -28.80 -34.01
N LYS A 17 -37.94 -30.00 -34.26
CA LYS A 17 -36.81 -30.52 -33.48
C LYS A 17 -35.49 -29.78 -33.74
N ILE A 18 -35.25 -29.30 -34.95
CA ILE A 18 -34.02 -28.56 -35.29
C ILE A 18 -34.09 -27.11 -34.78
N GLY A 19 -35.27 -26.49 -34.81
CA GLY A 19 -35.51 -25.15 -34.25
C GLY A 19 -35.31 -25.10 -32.73
N ASP A 20 -35.84 -26.07 -31.99
CA ASP A 20 -35.73 -26.12 -30.53
C ASP A 20 -34.32 -26.52 -30.05
N LEU A 21 -33.60 -27.37 -30.81
CA LEU A 21 -32.19 -27.68 -30.54
C LEU A 21 -31.26 -26.49 -30.82
N ASN A 22 -31.54 -25.70 -31.87
CA ASN A 22 -30.76 -24.50 -32.21
C ASN A 22 -31.08 -23.30 -31.31
N ALA A 23 -32.31 -23.19 -30.80
CA ALA A 23 -32.68 -22.16 -29.83
C ALA A 23 -32.01 -22.41 -28.47
N ASN A 24 -32.04 -23.66 -27.97
CA ASN A 24 -31.34 -24.04 -26.74
C ASN A 24 -29.81 -23.99 -26.89
N SER A 25 -29.25 -24.28 -28.07
CA SER A 25 -27.80 -24.15 -28.31
C SER A 25 -27.35 -22.69 -28.40
N ASN A 26 -28.16 -21.80 -28.98
CA ASN A 26 -27.87 -20.36 -29.02
C ASN A 26 -28.01 -19.70 -27.65
N ASP A 27 -28.99 -20.10 -26.84
CA ASP A 27 -29.17 -19.55 -25.49
C ASP A 27 -28.07 -20.07 -24.53
N SER A 28 -27.70 -21.35 -24.64
CA SER A 28 -26.57 -21.90 -23.88
C SER A 28 -25.20 -21.36 -24.30
N THR A 29 -24.97 -21.12 -25.60
CA THR A 29 -23.74 -20.45 -26.06
C THR A 29 -23.70 -18.98 -25.67
N HIS A 30 -24.84 -18.28 -25.67
CA HIS A 30 -24.95 -16.90 -25.18
C HIS A 30 -24.71 -16.82 -23.66
N GLN A 31 -25.35 -17.68 -22.86
CA GLN A 31 -25.12 -17.81 -21.42
C GLN A 31 -23.66 -18.18 -21.10
N LEU A 32 -23.07 -19.12 -21.85
CA LEU A 32 -21.66 -19.48 -21.74
C LEU A 32 -20.75 -18.30 -22.10
N SER A 33 -21.08 -17.54 -23.15
CA SER A 33 -20.32 -16.34 -23.53
C SER A 33 -20.38 -15.25 -22.46
N ILE A 34 -21.53 -15.05 -21.81
CA ILE A 34 -21.71 -14.12 -20.70
C ILE A 34 -20.93 -14.59 -19.47
N HIS A 35 -21.00 -15.88 -19.14
CA HIS A 35 -20.23 -16.45 -18.03
C HIS A 35 -18.72 -16.40 -18.27
N ILE A 36 -18.26 -16.66 -19.50
CA ILE A 36 -16.85 -16.51 -19.87
C ILE A 36 -16.44 -15.03 -19.79
N ARG A 37 -17.26 -14.08 -20.24
CA ARG A 37 -16.98 -12.64 -20.14
C ARG A 37 -16.91 -12.18 -18.68
N HIS A 38 -17.85 -12.63 -17.85
CA HIS A 38 -17.84 -12.35 -16.41
C HIS A 38 -16.65 -12.99 -15.72
N GLY A 39 -16.30 -14.23 -16.06
CA GLY A 39 -15.13 -14.94 -15.53
C GLY A 39 -13.80 -14.31 -15.93
N HIS A 40 -13.69 -13.86 -17.18
CA HIS A 40 -12.52 -13.15 -17.70
C HIS A 40 -12.36 -11.79 -17.00
N ASN A 41 -13.41 -10.97 -16.96
CA ASN A 41 -13.40 -9.68 -16.26
C ASN A 41 -13.11 -9.85 -14.76
N LYS A 42 -13.59 -10.94 -14.15
CA LYS A 42 -13.30 -11.30 -12.76
C LYS A 42 -11.83 -11.66 -12.56
N PHE A 43 -11.24 -12.49 -13.41
CA PHE A 43 -9.81 -12.83 -13.33
C PHE A 43 -8.91 -11.60 -13.47
N TRP A 44 -9.20 -10.71 -14.42
CA TRP A 44 -8.46 -9.46 -14.58
C TRP A 44 -8.57 -8.54 -13.36
N SER A 45 -9.78 -8.33 -12.86
CA SER A 45 -10.04 -7.38 -11.76
C SER A 45 -9.67 -7.92 -10.37
N GLU A 46 -9.74 -9.22 -10.15
CA GLU A 46 -9.44 -9.86 -8.86
C GLU A 46 -7.99 -10.34 -8.75
N SER A 47 -7.34 -10.71 -9.86
CA SER A 47 -5.98 -11.24 -9.83
C SER A 47 -4.97 -10.33 -10.51
N ILE A 48 -5.12 -10.04 -11.81
CA ILE A 48 -4.06 -9.38 -12.56
C ILE A 48 -3.84 -7.95 -12.06
N LEU A 49 -4.90 -7.14 -11.98
CA LEU A 49 -4.78 -5.75 -11.57
C LEU A 49 -4.19 -5.60 -10.15
N PRO A 50 -4.70 -6.29 -9.12
CA PRO A 50 -4.10 -6.30 -7.78
C PRO A 50 -2.62 -6.70 -7.78
N LEU A 51 -2.25 -7.77 -8.49
CA LEU A 51 -0.86 -8.22 -8.56
C LEU A 51 0.03 -7.15 -9.20
N THR A 52 -0.41 -6.60 -10.33
CA THR A 52 0.33 -5.57 -11.05
C THR A 52 0.57 -4.37 -10.15
N LEU A 53 -0.42 -3.89 -9.41
CA LEU A 53 -0.26 -2.76 -8.49
C LEU A 53 0.68 -3.08 -7.32
N CYS A 54 0.55 -4.26 -6.70
CA CYS A 54 1.43 -4.70 -5.62
C CYS A 54 2.91 -4.77 -6.05
N ILE A 55 3.18 -5.16 -7.31
CA ILE A 55 4.54 -5.29 -7.85
C ILE A 55 5.05 -3.94 -8.39
N ALA A 56 4.19 -3.16 -9.06
CA ALA A 56 4.58 -1.92 -9.70
C ALA A 56 4.88 -0.80 -8.70
N CYS A 57 4.17 -0.73 -7.57
CA CYS A 57 4.37 0.35 -6.60
C CYS A 57 5.79 0.35 -5.99
N PRO A 58 6.30 -0.77 -5.42
CA PRO A 58 7.68 -0.81 -4.93
C PRO A 58 8.72 -0.56 -6.01
N PHE A 59 8.49 -1.09 -7.22
CA PHE A 59 9.36 -0.88 -8.37
C PHE A 59 9.43 0.60 -8.75
N LEU A 60 8.29 1.29 -8.79
CA LEU A 60 8.21 2.71 -9.10
C LEU A 60 8.96 3.54 -8.06
N VAL A 61 8.74 3.29 -6.78
CA VAL A 61 9.43 4.00 -5.69
C VAL A 61 10.94 3.80 -5.80
N ARG A 62 11.38 2.56 -6.02
CA ARG A 62 12.81 2.26 -6.17
C ARG A 62 13.41 2.91 -7.42
N SER A 63 12.65 2.97 -8.51
CA SER A 63 13.05 3.66 -9.74
C SER A 63 13.24 5.16 -9.50
N ILE A 64 12.32 5.82 -8.78
CA ILE A 64 12.45 7.24 -8.43
C ILE A 64 13.73 7.49 -7.62
N VAL A 65 14.01 6.64 -6.64
CA VAL A 65 15.21 6.76 -5.81
C VAL A 65 16.47 6.57 -6.65
N PHE A 66 16.47 5.57 -7.53
CA PHE A 66 17.59 5.34 -8.44
C PHE A 66 17.84 6.53 -9.36
N ILE A 67 16.76 7.12 -9.92
CA ILE A 67 16.84 8.33 -10.75
C ILE A 67 17.50 9.47 -9.97
N CYS A 68 17.10 9.66 -8.70
CA CYS A 68 17.64 10.73 -7.86
C CYS A 68 19.11 10.51 -7.48
N ASP A 69 19.49 9.28 -7.10
CA ASP A 69 20.81 8.98 -6.53
C ASP A 69 21.87 8.71 -7.61
N HIS A 70 21.52 7.92 -8.64
CA HIS A 70 22.46 7.44 -9.67
C HIS A 70 22.34 8.16 -11.01
N SER A 71 21.22 8.84 -11.29
CA SER A 71 20.98 9.52 -12.57
C SER A 71 20.79 11.03 -12.44
N HIS A 72 21.25 11.63 -11.33
CA HIS A 72 21.20 13.08 -11.10
C HIS A 72 19.81 13.72 -11.28
N GLY A 73 18.73 12.94 -11.10
CA GLY A 73 17.35 13.38 -11.34
C GLY A 73 16.88 13.32 -12.80
N SER A 74 17.71 12.83 -13.72
CA SER A 74 17.39 12.71 -15.15
C SER A 74 16.70 11.39 -15.49
N ILE A 75 15.45 11.48 -15.94
CA ILE A 75 14.67 10.33 -16.42
C ILE A 75 15.29 9.74 -17.70
N MET A 76 15.86 10.59 -18.55
CA MET A 76 16.47 10.15 -19.81
C MET A 76 17.71 9.28 -19.53
N GLU A 77 18.53 9.71 -18.58
CA GLU A 77 19.74 8.99 -18.19
C GLU A 77 19.38 7.63 -17.57
N PHE A 78 18.36 7.57 -16.72
CA PHE A 78 17.81 6.32 -16.21
C PHE A 78 17.38 5.34 -17.30
N PHE A 79 16.60 5.78 -18.30
CA PHE A 79 16.23 4.92 -19.42
C PHE A 79 17.45 4.52 -20.25
N SER A 80 18.45 5.40 -20.36
CA SER A 80 19.68 5.08 -21.07
C SER A 80 20.48 3.96 -20.37
N HIS A 81 20.56 4.00 -19.05
CA HIS A 81 21.17 2.94 -18.23
C HIS A 81 20.40 1.61 -18.33
N ILE A 82 19.07 1.65 -18.42
CA ILE A 82 18.28 0.41 -18.52
C ILE A 82 18.34 -0.20 -19.92
N LEU A 83 18.28 0.62 -20.98
CA LEU A 83 18.11 0.15 -22.36
C LEU A 83 19.43 -0.09 -23.10
N PHE A 84 20.47 0.71 -22.81
CA PHE A 84 21.70 0.73 -23.61
C PHE A 84 22.95 0.29 -22.85
N ASP A 85 22.90 0.20 -21.52
CA ASP A 85 24.04 -0.31 -20.75
C ASP A 85 24.12 -1.84 -20.84
N GLN A 86 25.05 -2.34 -21.65
CA GLN A 86 25.29 -3.78 -21.82
C GLN A 86 25.84 -4.45 -20.56
N THR A 87 26.26 -3.67 -19.55
CA THR A 87 26.83 -4.20 -18.31
C THR A 87 25.77 -4.57 -17.26
N MET A 88 24.55 -4.05 -17.39
CA MET A 88 23.41 -4.35 -16.51
C MET A 88 22.69 -5.62 -16.99
N THR A 89 23.14 -6.78 -16.51
CA THR A 89 22.40 -8.04 -16.72
C THR A 89 21.00 -7.95 -16.11
N LEU A 90 20.02 -8.69 -16.66
CA LEU A 90 18.65 -8.77 -16.12
C LEU A 90 18.64 -9.11 -14.62
N LYS A 91 19.64 -9.87 -14.14
CA LYS A 91 19.86 -10.13 -12.72
C LYS A 91 20.19 -8.88 -11.91
N GLN A 92 21.02 -7.97 -12.41
CA GLN A 92 21.35 -6.71 -11.75
C GLN A 92 20.18 -5.73 -11.76
N VAL A 93 19.39 -5.68 -12.85
CA VAL A 93 18.15 -4.90 -12.89
C VAL A 93 17.16 -5.42 -11.84
N LEU A 94 16.93 -6.73 -11.78
CA LEU A 94 16.07 -7.33 -10.76
C LEU A 94 16.61 -7.10 -9.34
N VAL A 95 17.92 -7.21 -9.15
CA VAL A 95 18.57 -6.94 -7.86
C VAL A 95 18.44 -5.47 -7.47
N ASN A 96 18.61 -4.52 -8.39
CA ASN A 96 18.56 -3.10 -8.04
C ASN A 96 17.12 -2.60 -7.82
N PHE A 97 16.14 -3.15 -8.55
CA PHE A 97 14.76 -2.63 -8.55
C PHE A 97 13.74 -3.50 -7.79
N PHE A 98 13.99 -4.81 -7.66
CA PHE A 98 13.17 -5.74 -6.85
C PHE A 98 13.92 -6.20 -5.59
N TYR A 99 14.89 -5.43 -5.13
CA TYR A 99 15.65 -5.77 -3.93
C TYR A 99 14.77 -5.77 -2.69
N PHE A 100 14.60 -6.94 -2.10
CA PHE A 100 14.12 -7.14 -0.74
C PHE A 100 15.32 -7.53 0.13
N GLN A 101 16.19 -6.55 0.41
CA GLN A 101 17.25 -6.73 1.37
C GLN A 101 16.78 -6.36 2.76
N TRP A 102 17.03 -7.29 3.67
CA TRP A 102 16.82 -7.07 5.09
C TRP A 102 18.07 -6.44 5.70
N HIS A 103 17.97 -5.17 6.08
CA HIS A 103 19.04 -4.47 6.80
C HIS A 103 18.68 -4.34 8.28
N TRP A 104 19.45 -5.01 9.14
CA TRP A 104 19.15 -5.11 10.57
C TRP A 104 19.06 -3.75 11.29
N PRO A 105 19.99 -2.78 11.10
CA PRO A 105 19.85 -1.46 11.70
C PRO A 105 18.55 -0.75 11.28
N SER A 106 18.20 -0.80 10.00
CA SER A 106 16.96 -0.21 9.49
C SER A 106 15.72 -0.89 10.09
N ALA A 107 15.75 -2.23 10.21
CA ALA A 107 14.67 -2.99 10.83
C ALA A 107 14.47 -2.60 12.30
N LEU A 108 15.56 -2.41 13.06
CA LEU A 108 15.49 -1.95 14.45
C LEU A 108 14.88 -0.54 14.55
N ILE A 109 15.24 0.38 13.65
CA ILE A 109 14.64 1.72 13.60
C ILE A 109 13.14 1.62 13.34
N ILE A 110 12.73 0.85 12.33
CA ILE A 110 11.33 0.64 11.94
C ILE A 110 10.51 0.05 13.09
N ILE A 111 11.01 -1.02 13.71
CA ILE A 111 10.32 -1.70 14.83
C ILE A 111 10.26 -0.78 16.04
N SER A 112 11.35 -0.09 16.39
CA SER A 112 11.37 0.83 17.52
C SER A 112 10.41 1.99 17.31
N PHE A 113 10.32 2.51 16.07
CA PHE A 113 9.39 3.58 15.73
C PHE A 113 7.93 3.11 15.74
N LEU A 114 7.65 1.88 15.32
CA LEU A 114 6.32 1.29 15.45
C LEU A 114 5.92 1.07 16.91
N LEU A 115 6.84 0.57 17.74
CA LEU A 115 6.62 0.42 19.18
C LEU A 115 6.37 1.78 19.84
N TYR A 116 7.14 2.80 19.48
CA TYR A 116 6.91 4.18 19.92
C TYR A 116 5.51 4.65 19.54
N ALA A 117 5.09 4.47 18.29
CA ALA A 117 3.77 4.88 17.81
C ALA A 117 2.65 4.20 18.60
N VAL A 118 2.76 2.89 18.85
CA VAL A 118 1.78 2.13 19.64
C VAL A 118 1.75 2.62 21.08
N ILE A 119 2.90 2.67 21.76
CA ILE A 119 3.01 3.04 23.18
C ILE A 119 2.48 4.45 23.40
N MET A 120 2.92 5.43 22.61
CA MET A 120 2.51 6.82 22.79
C MET A 120 1.04 7.04 22.47
N THR A 121 0.48 6.31 21.49
CA THR A 121 -0.96 6.39 21.21
C THR A 121 -1.79 5.87 22.38
N MET A 122 -1.29 4.90 23.16
CA MET A 122 -1.95 4.42 24.37
C MET A 122 -1.73 5.33 25.59
N LEU A 123 -0.55 5.95 25.70
CA LEU A 123 -0.19 6.77 26.87
C LEU A 123 -0.76 8.19 26.82
N ILE A 124 -0.88 8.78 25.63
CA ILE A 124 -1.33 10.16 25.51
C ILE A 124 -2.85 10.21 25.69
N PRO A 125 -3.34 10.93 26.72
CA PRO A 125 -4.77 11.10 26.94
C PRO A 125 -5.38 11.94 25.82
N GLY A 126 -6.64 11.64 25.50
CA GLY A 126 -7.41 12.38 24.51
C GLY A 126 -8.89 12.08 24.68
N ASP A 127 -9.75 13.01 24.27
CA ASP A 127 -11.19 12.83 24.36
C ASP A 127 -11.64 11.72 23.40
N GLU A 128 -12.60 10.91 23.82
CA GLU A 128 -13.16 9.88 22.97
C GLU A 128 -14.06 10.49 21.89
N TYR A 129 -13.87 10.06 20.64
CA TYR A 129 -14.65 10.45 19.49
C TYR A 129 -15.15 9.22 18.72
N SER A 130 -16.40 9.26 18.29
CA SER A 130 -17.02 8.17 17.52
C SER A 130 -16.94 8.46 16.02
N GLY A 131 -16.38 7.52 15.27
CA GLY A 131 -16.36 7.56 13.81
C GLY A 131 -17.73 7.27 13.17
N PRO A 132 -17.80 7.26 11.83
CA PRO A 132 -19.04 7.00 11.12
C PRO A 132 -19.54 5.57 11.36
N ILE A 133 -20.86 5.40 11.37
CA ILE A 133 -21.52 4.09 11.49
C ILE A 133 -21.26 3.30 10.20
N THR A 134 -20.86 2.04 10.34
CA THR A 134 -20.63 1.13 9.20
C THR A 134 -21.93 0.49 8.72
N ASP A 135 -21.90 -0.12 7.53
CA ASP A 135 -23.05 -0.86 6.97
C ASP A 135 -23.53 -2.00 7.89
N THR A 136 -22.64 -2.55 8.73
CA THR A 136 -23.00 -3.59 9.72
C THR A 136 -23.45 -3.01 11.06
N GLY A 137 -23.47 -1.69 11.22
CA GLY A 137 -23.87 -0.98 12.44
C GLY A 137 -22.75 -0.82 13.48
N HIS A 138 -21.51 -1.16 13.16
CA HIS A 138 -20.37 -0.91 14.04
C HIS A 138 -20.04 0.59 14.08
N VAL A 139 -19.69 1.09 15.26
CA VAL A 139 -19.25 2.48 15.46
C VAL A 139 -17.84 2.45 16.06
N PRO A 140 -16.81 2.80 15.28
CA PRO A 140 -15.44 2.78 15.78
C PRO A 140 -15.21 3.97 16.70
N VAL A 141 -14.74 3.70 17.93
CA VAL A 141 -14.33 4.74 18.89
C VAL A 141 -12.82 4.96 18.80
N TYR A 142 -12.43 6.23 18.79
CA TYR A 142 -11.05 6.73 18.70
C TYR A 142 -10.75 7.74 19.80
N HIS A 143 -9.47 7.96 20.08
CA HIS A 143 -9.03 8.99 21.01
C HIS A 143 -8.44 10.17 20.24
N ASN A 144 -8.90 11.36 20.57
CA ASN A 144 -8.41 12.60 20.01
C ASN A 144 -7.08 13.00 20.68
N ASN A 145 -5.99 12.38 20.22
CA ASN A 145 -4.64 12.64 20.74
C ASN A 145 -3.60 12.90 19.63
N GLY A 146 -4.05 13.14 18.40
CA GLY A 146 -3.16 13.19 17.23
C GLY A 146 -2.24 14.38 17.20
N PHE A 147 -2.76 15.58 17.43
CA PHE A 147 -1.94 16.79 17.47
C PHE A 147 -0.92 16.77 18.61
N THR A 148 -1.36 16.37 19.81
CA THR A 148 -0.49 16.22 20.98
C THR A 148 0.62 15.20 20.72
N TYR A 149 0.28 14.04 20.14
CA TYR A 149 1.26 13.03 19.71
C TYR A 149 2.30 13.61 18.75
N TYR A 150 1.86 14.37 17.74
CA TYR A 150 2.75 14.96 16.75
C TYR A 150 3.75 15.95 17.37
N VAL A 151 3.26 16.89 18.19
CA VAL A 151 4.11 17.91 18.83
C VAL A 151 5.11 17.28 19.78
N ILE A 152 4.68 16.33 20.63
CA ILE A 152 5.57 15.60 21.53
C ILE A 152 6.63 14.85 20.73
N SER A 153 6.25 14.21 19.62
CA SER A 153 7.19 13.48 18.76
C SER A 153 8.25 14.38 18.13
N LEU A 154 7.88 15.57 17.67
CA LEU A 154 8.84 16.54 17.12
C LEU A 154 9.82 17.05 18.20
N ILE A 155 9.32 17.37 19.39
CA ILE A 155 10.15 17.81 20.51
C ILE A 155 11.11 16.68 20.93
N LEU A 156 10.59 15.45 21.06
CA LEU A 156 11.39 14.30 21.41
C LEU A 156 12.46 14.02 20.35
N PHE A 157 12.12 14.14 19.06
CA PHE A 157 13.08 14.00 17.98
C PHE A 157 14.19 15.06 18.03
N ALA A 158 13.84 16.32 18.33
CA ALA A 158 14.83 17.38 18.50
C ALA A 158 15.77 17.11 19.69
N LEU A 159 15.22 16.70 20.84
CA LEU A 159 15.99 16.33 22.03
C LEU A 159 16.90 15.12 21.75
N LEU A 160 16.36 14.09 21.10
CA LEU A 160 17.10 12.89 20.72
C LEU A 160 18.24 13.25 19.76
N THR A 161 18.00 14.15 18.80
CA THR A 161 19.03 14.64 17.87
C THR A 161 20.20 15.28 18.62
N VAL A 162 19.92 16.11 19.63
CA VAL A 162 20.95 16.72 20.47
C VAL A 162 21.70 15.66 21.29
N LEU A 163 21.00 14.69 21.88
CA LEU A 163 21.60 13.59 22.64
C LEU A 163 22.47 12.67 21.78
N LEU A 164 22.01 12.31 20.58
CA LEU A 164 22.75 11.49 19.63
C LEU A 164 24.05 12.18 19.22
N LYS A 165 24.00 13.50 19.01
CA LYS A 165 25.19 14.31 18.67
C LYS A 165 26.28 14.23 19.75
N PHE A 166 25.91 14.18 21.03
CA PHE A 166 26.88 13.98 22.13
C PHE A 166 27.55 12.60 22.10
N ASN A 167 26.89 11.59 21.53
CA ASN A 167 27.39 10.23 21.40
C ASN A 167 28.01 9.95 20.02
N ASN A 168 28.29 10.99 19.21
CA ASN A 168 28.81 10.88 17.84
C ASN A 168 27.91 10.07 16.88
N ILE A 169 26.61 9.97 17.17
CA ILE A 169 25.61 9.34 16.29
C ILE A 169 24.79 10.45 15.64
N SER A 170 24.46 10.29 14.36
CA SER A 170 23.60 11.25 13.65
C SER A 170 22.27 10.61 13.23
N PRO A 171 21.13 11.32 13.37
CA PRO A 171 19.88 10.89 12.76
C PRO A 171 19.96 10.87 11.22
N THR A 172 20.95 11.53 10.62
CA THR A 172 21.21 11.49 9.17
C THR A 172 21.69 10.12 8.68
N TYR A 173 21.93 9.16 9.57
CA TYR A 173 22.17 7.75 9.25
C TYR A 173 21.12 7.14 8.30
N ILE A 174 19.84 7.52 8.45
CA ILE A 174 18.77 7.02 7.56
C ILE A 174 18.98 7.46 6.11
N TYR A 175 19.52 8.66 5.90
CA TYR A 175 19.84 9.15 4.57
C TYR A 175 21.02 8.37 3.98
N ASP A 176 22.05 8.10 4.78
CA ASP A 176 23.26 7.41 4.32
C ASP A 176 22.98 5.95 3.91
N HIS A 177 21.93 5.34 4.48
CA HIS A 177 21.46 3.99 4.16
C HIS A 177 20.04 3.99 3.59
N TRP A 178 19.72 4.99 2.77
CA TRP A 178 18.36 5.22 2.30
C TRP A 178 17.80 4.05 1.46
N GLU A 179 18.63 3.46 0.60
CA GLU A 179 18.22 2.33 -0.24
C GLU A 179 17.90 1.09 0.59
N GLU A 180 18.74 0.76 1.56
CA GLU A 180 18.56 -0.37 2.47
C GLU A 180 17.37 -0.14 3.42
N PHE A 181 17.20 1.10 3.89
CA PHE A 181 16.05 1.51 4.69
C PHE A 181 14.75 1.32 3.92
N LEU A 182 14.66 1.81 2.68
CA LEU A 182 13.47 1.64 1.84
C LEU A 182 13.15 0.18 1.54
N SER A 183 14.17 -0.62 1.22
CA SER A 183 14.01 -2.06 0.98
C SER A 183 13.47 -2.77 2.22
N THR A 184 13.98 -2.40 3.40
CA THR A 184 13.52 -2.95 4.68
C THR A 184 12.09 -2.52 5.01
N VAL A 185 11.73 -1.25 4.82
CA VAL A 185 10.35 -0.75 5.01
C VAL A 185 9.38 -1.47 4.08
N ASN A 186 9.75 -1.66 2.81
CA ASN A 186 8.91 -2.36 1.85
C ASN A 186 8.71 -3.83 2.27
N THR A 187 9.78 -4.53 2.62
CA THR A 187 9.71 -5.91 3.13
C THR A 187 8.82 -6.00 4.38
N PHE A 188 8.99 -5.06 5.31
CA PHE A 188 8.17 -4.96 6.52
C PHE A 188 6.69 -4.72 6.19
N ALA A 189 6.37 -3.86 5.22
CA ALA A 189 5.00 -3.59 4.81
C ALA A 189 4.33 -4.84 4.23
N PHE A 190 5.01 -5.62 3.38
CA PHE A 190 4.49 -6.90 2.88
C PHE A 190 4.22 -7.89 4.02
N LEU A 191 5.14 -8.00 4.98
CA LEU A 191 4.98 -8.85 6.16
C LEU A 191 3.78 -8.40 7.01
N LEU A 192 3.66 -7.10 7.27
CA LEU A 192 2.56 -6.53 8.04
C LEU A 192 1.21 -6.77 7.35
N CYS A 193 1.11 -6.53 6.05
CA CYS A 193 -0.09 -6.82 5.27
C CYS A 193 -0.47 -8.30 5.37
N PHE A 194 0.51 -9.21 5.24
CA PHE A 194 0.29 -10.64 5.39
C PHE A 194 -0.29 -10.98 6.78
N LEU A 195 0.29 -10.45 7.85
CA LEU A 195 -0.19 -10.67 9.22
C LEU A 195 -1.61 -10.12 9.43
N VAL A 196 -1.92 -8.93 8.90
CA VAL A 196 -3.26 -8.33 8.99
C VAL A 196 -4.31 -9.17 8.26
N ILE A 197 -3.96 -9.79 7.12
CA ILE A 197 -4.88 -10.69 6.40
C ILE A 197 -5.13 -11.97 7.18
N LEU A 198 -4.07 -12.60 7.73
CA LEU A 198 -4.24 -13.79 8.56
C LEU A 198 -5.17 -13.48 9.73
N LYS A 199 -4.91 -12.37 10.42
CA LYS A 199 -5.76 -11.91 11.51
C LYS A 199 -7.20 -11.70 11.05
N GLY A 200 -7.43 -11.04 9.90
CA GLY A 200 -8.78 -10.81 9.38
C GLY A 200 -9.54 -12.05 8.92
N LYS A 201 -8.84 -13.10 8.48
CA LYS A 201 -9.46 -14.37 8.08
C LYS A 201 -9.79 -15.26 9.26
N TYR A 202 -8.91 -15.32 10.27
CA TYR A 202 -9.01 -16.29 11.35
C TYR A 202 -9.57 -15.71 12.66
N MET A 203 -9.37 -14.42 12.91
CA MET A 203 -9.74 -13.74 14.15
C MET A 203 -10.26 -12.32 13.87
N PRO A 204 -11.37 -12.18 13.11
CA PRO A 204 -11.92 -10.86 12.78
C PRO A 204 -12.35 -10.10 14.05
N SER A 205 -12.07 -8.79 14.12
CA SER A 205 -12.45 -7.97 15.28
C SER A 205 -13.92 -7.58 15.30
N THR A 206 -14.53 -7.44 14.14
CA THR A 206 -15.91 -6.97 13.96
C THR A 206 -16.57 -7.74 12.81
N ASN A 207 -17.88 -7.56 12.64
CA ASN A 207 -18.62 -8.10 11.50
C ASN A 207 -18.30 -7.37 10.18
N ASP A 208 -17.54 -6.26 10.22
CA ASP A 208 -17.04 -5.54 9.03
C ASP A 208 -15.82 -6.24 8.42
N HIS A 209 -15.96 -7.54 8.17
CA HIS A 209 -14.95 -8.34 7.50
C HIS A 209 -15.53 -8.98 6.24
N ARG A 210 -14.76 -8.98 5.15
CA ARG A 210 -15.13 -9.65 3.91
C ARG A 210 -13.90 -10.32 3.33
N SER A 211 -13.91 -11.65 3.35
CA SER A 211 -12.89 -12.47 2.68
C SER A 211 -13.42 -12.92 1.32
N SER A 212 -12.55 -12.91 0.31
CA SER A 212 -12.81 -13.54 -0.98
C SER A 212 -12.17 -14.94 -1.04
N SER A 213 -12.47 -15.68 -2.12
CA SER A 213 -11.80 -16.96 -2.42
C SER A 213 -10.34 -16.75 -2.87
N ASN A 214 -10.03 -15.55 -3.38
CA ASN A 214 -8.71 -15.23 -3.92
C ASN A 214 -7.87 -14.47 -2.88
N TRP A 215 -6.84 -15.14 -2.37
CA TRP A 215 -5.91 -14.57 -1.40
C TRP A 215 -5.23 -13.29 -1.89
N LEU A 216 -5.01 -13.15 -3.20
CA LEU A 216 -4.37 -11.97 -3.75
C LEU A 216 -5.29 -10.73 -3.72
N THR A 217 -6.59 -10.92 -3.98
CA THR A 217 -7.57 -9.84 -3.84
C THR A 217 -7.69 -9.40 -2.39
N ASP A 218 -7.70 -10.37 -1.48
CA ASP A 218 -7.72 -10.11 -0.03
C ASP A 218 -6.43 -9.44 0.44
N PHE A 219 -5.30 -9.76 -0.18
CA PHE A 219 -4.03 -9.09 0.11
C PHE A 219 -4.03 -7.62 -0.30
N TYR A 220 -4.53 -7.35 -1.51
CA TYR A 220 -4.56 -5.99 -2.03
C TYR A 220 -5.60 -5.10 -1.34
N ARG A 221 -6.81 -5.63 -1.04
CA ARG A 221 -7.90 -4.83 -0.45
C ARG A 221 -7.92 -4.85 1.08
N GLY A 222 -7.34 -5.88 1.70
CA GLY A 222 -7.55 -6.20 3.11
C GLY A 222 -8.88 -6.91 3.35
N VAL A 223 -8.97 -7.64 4.46
CA VAL A 223 -10.16 -8.42 4.85
C VAL A 223 -11.05 -7.66 5.83
N GLU A 224 -10.46 -6.93 6.77
CA GLU A 224 -11.19 -6.14 7.78
C GLU A 224 -11.21 -4.64 7.45
N LEU A 225 -12.35 -4.01 7.69
CA LEU A 225 -12.46 -2.56 7.60
C LEU A 225 -11.78 -1.84 8.78
N TYR A 226 -11.82 -2.41 9.99
CA TYR A 226 -11.20 -1.84 11.19
C TYR A 226 -10.43 -2.91 11.97
N PRO A 227 -9.26 -3.36 11.46
CA PRO A 227 -8.49 -4.38 12.14
C PRO A 227 -7.95 -3.83 13.47
N ARG A 228 -8.43 -4.39 14.59
CA ARG A 228 -7.95 -4.04 15.94
C ARG A 228 -7.04 -5.10 16.55
N ILE A 229 -6.00 -4.67 17.26
CA ILE A 229 -5.15 -5.49 18.13
C ILE A 229 -5.07 -4.78 19.49
N PHE A 230 -5.40 -5.48 20.59
CA PHE A 230 -5.46 -4.89 21.95
C PHE A 230 -6.28 -3.59 22.03
N ASN A 231 -7.40 -3.55 21.29
CA ASN A 231 -8.29 -2.39 21.16
C ASN A 231 -7.69 -1.15 20.44
N ILE A 232 -6.54 -1.30 19.81
CA ILE A 232 -5.90 -0.28 18.96
C ILE A 232 -6.20 -0.60 17.51
N ASP A 233 -6.65 0.41 16.76
CA ASP A 233 -6.86 0.30 15.32
C ASP A 233 -5.51 0.33 14.57
N ILE A 234 -5.21 -0.75 13.85
CA ILE A 234 -3.96 -0.86 13.08
C ILE A 234 -3.92 0.22 12.00
N LYS A 235 -5.06 0.59 11.38
CA LYS A 235 -5.10 1.60 10.32
C LYS A 235 -4.74 2.99 10.85
N LEU A 236 -5.21 3.31 12.05
CA LEU A 236 -4.85 4.57 12.72
C LEU A 236 -3.34 4.63 12.99
N ILE A 237 -2.77 3.53 13.53
CA ILE A 237 -1.34 3.47 13.84
C ILE A 237 -0.50 3.58 12.57
N THR A 238 -0.77 2.75 11.55
CA THR A 238 0.08 2.68 10.36
C THR A 238 0.00 3.93 9.50
N ASN A 239 -1.20 4.48 9.30
CA ASN A 239 -1.39 5.64 8.43
C ASN A 239 -1.01 6.94 9.15
N CYS A 240 -1.63 7.22 10.29
CA CYS A 240 -1.50 8.52 10.95
C CYS A 240 -0.26 8.57 11.86
N ARG A 241 -0.11 7.62 12.79
CA ARG A 241 0.91 7.70 13.84
C ARG A 241 2.31 7.31 13.35
N TYR A 242 2.39 6.35 12.43
CA TYR A 242 3.62 5.90 11.82
C TYR A 242 3.89 6.63 10.51
N GLY A 243 3.00 6.52 9.51
CA GLY A 243 3.23 7.05 8.16
C GLY A 243 3.39 8.58 8.10
N MET A 244 2.39 9.32 8.57
CA MET A 244 2.41 10.78 8.49
C MET A 244 3.50 11.41 9.39
N LEU A 245 3.78 10.82 10.55
CA LEU A 245 4.89 11.25 11.39
C LEU A 245 6.25 10.91 10.75
N ALA A 246 6.42 9.71 10.19
CA ALA A 246 7.65 9.34 9.47
C ALA A 246 7.94 10.32 8.34
N TRP A 247 6.91 10.75 7.59
CA TRP A 247 7.07 11.73 6.54
C TRP A 247 7.62 13.06 7.09
N ALA A 248 7.08 13.57 8.19
CA ALA A 248 7.59 14.79 8.85
C ALA A 248 9.06 14.63 9.28
N LEU A 249 9.38 13.53 9.96
CA LEU A 249 10.72 13.28 10.48
C LEU A 249 11.73 13.08 9.36
N LEU A 250 11.38 12.33 8.31
CA LEU A 250 12.23 12.14 7.13
C LEU A 250 12.49 13.47 6.41
N SER A 251 11.49 14.36 6.28
CA SER A 251 11.72 15.69 5.73
C SER A 251 12.73 16.50 6.53
N ILE A 252 12.68 16.43 7.87
CA ILE A 252 13.66 17.08 8.74
C ILE A 252 15.05 16.44 8.56
N ILE A 253 15.14 15.10 8.58
CA ILE A 253 16.41 14.37 8.42
C ILE A 253 17.09 14.70 7.10
N PHE A 254 16.33 14.72 5.99
CA PHE A 254 16.86 15.03 4.68
C PHE A 254 17.30 16.50 4.59
N CYS A 255 16.53 17.41 5.20
CA CYS A 255 16.93 18.81 5.30
C CYS A 255 18.25 18.97 6.09
N MET A 256 18.39 18.29 7.23
CA MET A 256 19.62 18.25 8.02
C MET A 256 20.81 17.72 7.21
N LYS A 257 20.63 16.60 6.48
CA LYS A 257 21.69 16.05 5.64
C LYS A 257 22.10 17.03 4.54
N THR A 258 21.15 17.70 3.89
CA THR A 258 21.47 18.70 2.87
C THR A 258 22.33 19.83 3.45
N PHE A 259 22.02 20.28 4.67
CA PHE A 259 22.85 21.27 5.37
C PHE A 259 24.26 20.74 5.71
N GLU A 260 24.40 19.46 6.07
CA GLU A 260 25.70 18.83 6.31
C GLU A 260 26.56 18.75 5.03
N LEU A 261 25.95 18.40 3.90
CA LEU A 261 26.67 18.15 2.63
C LEU A 261 26.97 19.43 1.85
N HIS A 262 26.03 20.37 1.79
CA HIS A 262 26.08 21.52 0.89
C HIS A 262 26.07 22.86 1.62
N GLY A 263 25.94 22.85 2.96
CA GLY A 263 25.72 24.07 3.72
C GLY A 263 24.32 24.63 3.50
N TYR A 264 24.17 25.94 3.71
CA TYR A 264 22.86 26.58 3.69
C TYR A 264 22.21 26.53 2.30
N THR A 265 21.03 25.92 2.21
CA THR A 265 20.25 25.79 0.96
C THR A 265 18.80 26.22 1.18
N ASP A 266 18.38 27.32 0.56
CA ASP A 266 17.01 27.85 0.69
C ASP A 266 15.94 26.85 0.25
N SER A 267 16.16 26.14 -0.85
CA SER A 267 15.18 25.20 -1.41
C SER A 267 14.90 24.02 -0.48
N ALA A 268 15.92 23.50 0.18
CA ALA A 268 15.78 22.41 1.15
C ALA A 268 14.99 22.85 2.38
N LEU A 269 15.27 24.05 2.90
CA LEU A 269 14.56 24.63 4.03
C LEU A 269 13.09 24.90 3.69
N VAL A 270 12.82 25.53 2.55
CA VAL A 270 11.44 25.83 2.12
C VAL A 270 10.64 24.54 1.91
N SER A 271 11.22 23.53 1.25
CA SER A 271 10.56 22.23 1.04
C SER A 271 10.23 21.52 2.36
N CYS A 272 11.18 21.51 3.29
CA CYS A 272 10.99 20.94 4.63
C CYS A 272 9.89 21.69 5.39
N LEU A 273 9.94 23.02 5.44
CA LEU A 273 8.94 23.85 6.12
C LEU A 273 7.54 23.68 5.53
N LEU A 274 7.39 23.68 4.21
CA LEU A 274 6.09 23.47 3.58
C LEU A 274 5.52 22.09 3.90
N THR A 275 6.37 21.06 3.91
CA THR A 275 5.96 19.70 4.28
C THR A 275 5.52 19.64 5.75
N LEU A 276 6.26 20.28 6.65
CA LEU A 276 5.90 20.37 8.07
C LEU A 276 4.60 21.15 8.29
N VAL A 277 4.38 22.27 7.59
CA VAL A 277 3.13 23.03 7.68
C VAL A 277 1.94 22.18 7.21
N TYR A 278 2.09 21.46 6.10
CA TYR A 278 1.07 20.54 5.62
C TYR A 278 0.74 19.44 6.64
N LEU A 279 1.76 18.80 7.21
CA LEU A 279 1.58 17.72 8.18
C LEU A 279 1.05 18.22 9.53
N THR A 280 1.50 19.39 9.98
CA THR A 280 0.97 20.06 11.19
C THR A 280 -0.53 20.32 11.02
N LYS A 281 -0.93 20.82 9.85
CA LYS A 281 -2.34 21.04 9.51
C LYS A 281 -3.13 19.73 9.48
N PHE A 282 -2.55 18.66 8.95
CA PHE A 282 -3.18 17.33 8.97
C PHE A 282 -3.49 16.87 10.40
N PHE A 283 -2.50 16.91 11.30
CA PHE A 283 -2.69 16.52 12.70
C PHE A 283 -3.64 17.46 13.47
N TRP A 284 -3.65 18.74 13.12
CA TRP A 284 -4.59 19.71 13.68
C TRP A 284 -6.05 19.41 13.29
N TRP A 285 -6.29 18.84 12.10
CA TRP A 285 -7.63 18.46 11.63
C TRP A 285 -8.04 17.04 12.00
N GLU A 286 -7.08 16.17 12.32
CA GLU A 286 -7.37 14.88 12.94
C GLU A 286 -7.97 15.07 14.34
N SER A 287 -7.59 16.16 15.00
CA SER A 287 -8.02 16.52 16.35
C SER A 287 -9.21 17.49 16.33
#